data_AF-A0A1G3Z301-F1
#
_entry.id   AF-A0A1G3Z301-F1
#
_cell.length_a   1.000
_cell.length_b   1.000
_cell.length_c   1.000
_cell.angle_alpha   90.00
_cell.angle_beta   90.00
_cell.angle_gamma   90.00
#
_symmetry.space_group_name_H-M   'P 1'
#
loop_
_entity.id
_entity.type
_entity.pdbx_description
1 polymer ?
#
loop_
_entity_poly.entity_id
_entity_poly.type
_entity_poly.pdbx_seq_one_letter_code
_entity_poly.pdbx_strand_id
1 'polypeptide(L)'
;MNIKNCLIAGNAGSGIAAGPVCKKICIENSTIADNFAAPGYKYSNTVKTKGRGITWQCSEPDAKLSLQNSVISNLAGPNYEILVSGSGLDNVSMEIGYSNIEGGLAAVSAPNDVNIAWGQGNIDGDPCFTERGILHDNNTPASYWDDYWVGGDYHLLPDSPCINAGDPNYIAEACDTDLGGNPRVRNNRIDMGAFEAPGPVDLLIELGEVIEAMPIDKGACVSLHAKINDALKKFKDDNKNNDTAAVNSLQAFIKSVNALCCKRISQEDADYLVITSQQIIKIIER
;
A
#
# COMPACT_ATOMS: atom_id res chain seq x y z
N MET A 1 22.11 6.81 1.53
CA MET A 1 20.80 6.65 2.19
C MET A 1 20.24 5.31 1.76
N ASN A 2 19.76 4.50 2.70
CA ASN A 2 19.12 3.22 2.41
C ASN A 2 17.76 3.19 3.10
N ILE A 3 16.70 2.95 2.33
CA ILE A 3 15.30 2.94 2.76
C ILE A 3 14.73 1.60 2.32
N LYS A 4 14.34 0.77 3.28
CA LYS A 4 13.79 -0.55 3.02
C LYS A 4 12.60 -0.80 3.93
N ASN A 5 11.52 -1.40 3.41
CA ASN A 5 10.33 -1.74 4.19
C ASN A 5 9.73 -0.52 4.92
N CYS A 6 9.69 0.66 4.27
CA CYS A 6 9.23 1.90 4.88
C CYS A 6 7.92 2.40 4.26
N LEU A 7 7.04 2.97 5.10
CA LEU A 7 5.93 3.83 4.68
C LEU A 7 6.30 5.30 4.94
N ILE A 8 6.30 6.12 3.88
CA ILE A 8 6.62 7.55 3.94
C ILE A 8 5.42 8.32 3.38
N ALA A 9 4.56 8.78 4.28
CA ALA A 9 3.31 9.44 3.91
C ALA A 9 2.98 10.67 4.75
N GLY A 10 2.17 11.58 4.18
CA GLY A 10 1.70 12.77 4.88
C GLY A 10 2.76 13.84 5.15
N ASN A 11 3.90 13.81 4.43
CA ASN A 11 4.90 14.85 4.59
C ASN A 11 4.53 16.10 3.79
N ALA A 12 4.75 17.27 4.39
CA ALA A 12 4.64 18.55 3.70
C ALA A 12 5.89 18.78 2.82
N GLY A 13 5.79 18.52 1.52
CA GLY A 13 6.82 18.70 0.51
C GLY A 13 7.04 17.42 -0.31
N SER A 14 8.26 16.90 -0.29
CA SER A 14 8.56 15.58 -0.86
C SER A 14 8.59 14.54 0.25
N GLY A 15 8.18 13.30 -0.04
CA GLY A 15 8.36 12.19 0.91
C GLY A 15 9.84 11.99 1.25
N ILE A 16 10.70 12.01 0.23
CA ILE A 16 12.15 11.96 0.38
C ILE A 16 12.76 13.21 -0.26
N ALA A 17 13.61 13.90 0.49
CA ALA A 17 14.43 15.01 0.00
C ALA A 17 15.92 14.73 0.25
N ALA A 18 16.70 14.63 -0.83
CA ALA A 18 18.14 14.42 -0.76
C ALA A 18 18.90 15.63 -1.32
N GLY A 19 19.86 16.13 -0.55
CA GLY A 19 20.67 17.30 -0.89
C GLY A 19 21.91 16.99 -1.75
N PRO A 20 22.67 18.04 -2.14
CA PRO A 20 23.68 18.01 -3.20
C PRO A 20 24.76 16.94 -3.05
N VAL A 21 25.14 16.62 -1.81
CA VAL A 21 26.23 15.67 -1.48
C VAL A 21 25.76 14.22 -1.36
N CYS A 22 24.47 13.93 -1.58
CA CYS A 22 23.95 12.58 -1.49
C CYS A 22 24.33 11.78 -2.74
N LYS A 23 25.33 10.89 -2.60
CA LYS A 23 25.83 10.05 -3.70
C LYS A 23 25.02 8.79 -3.95
N LYS A 24 24.24 8.34 -2.97
CA LYS A 24 23.55 7.05 -3.05
C LYS A 24 22.21 7.10 -2.35
N ILE A 25 21.16 6.79 -3.08
CA ILE A 25 19.80 6.58 -2.59
C ILE A 25 19.38 5.18 -3.02
N CYS A 26 19.09 4.29 -2.07
CA CYS A 26 18.54 2.97 -2.33
C CYS A 26 17.18 2.89 -1.63
N ILE A 27 16.15 2.56 -2.41
CA ILE A 27 14.78 2.41 -1.94
C ILE A 27 14.29 1.04 -2.40
N GLU A 28 13.89 0.21 -1.45
CA GLU A 28 13.42 -1.16 -1.69
C GLU A 28 12.15 -1.42 -0.87
N ASN A 29 11.18 -2.14 -1.43
CA ASN A 29 9.99 -2.62 -0.70
C ASN A 29 9.32 -1.50 0.12
N SER A 30 9.18 -0.29 -0.44
CA SER A 30 8.74 0.88 0.31
C SER A 30 7.59 1.58 -0.40
N THR A 31 6.70 2.20 0.38
CA THR A 31 5.57 2.99 -0.11
C THR A 31 5.79 4.46 0.23
N ILE A 32 5.80 5.31 -0.78
CA ILE A 32 5.90 6.76 -0.65
C ILE A 32 4.61 7.36 -1.23
N ALA A 33 3.68 7.73 -0.36
CA ALA A 33 2.33 8.08 -0.79
C ALA A 33 1.76 9.29 -0.05
N ASP A 34 0.85 10.01 -0.71
CA ASP A 34 0.09 11.14 -0.13
C ASP A 34 0.95 12.21 0.57
N ASN A 35 2.20 12.38 0.14
CA ASN A 35 2.97 13.57 0.50
C ASN A 35 2.36 14.77 -0.24
N PHE A 36 2.26 15.93 0.42
CA PHE A 36 1.51 17.09 -0.08
C PHE A 36 2.37 18.35 -0.08
N ALA A 37 2.17 19.29 -1.01
CA ALA A 37 2.90 20.54 -0.96
C ALA A 37 2.41 21.40 0.21
N ALA A 38 3.33 22.03 0.94
CA ALA A 38 3.00 22.87 2.08
C ALA A 38 2.08 24.05 1.68
N PRO A 39 1.13 24.45 2.54
CA PRO A 39 0.32 25.65 2.33
C PRO A 39 1.20 26.90 2.13
N GLY A 40 0.88 27.74 1.14
CA GLY A 40 1.64 28.96 0.83
C GLY A 40 2.71 28.83 -0.26
N TYR A 41 2.91 27.63 -0.83
CA TYR A 41 3.65 27.51 -2.09
C TYR A 41 2.82 28.12 -3.24
N LYS A 42 3.44 28.96 -4.08
CA LYS A 42 2.83 29.94 -5.00
C LYS A 42 1.90 29.44 -6.13
N TYR A 43 1.28 28.27 -6.01
CA TYR A 43 0.35 27.76 -7.01
C TYR A 43 -0.93 27.19 -6.39
N SER A 44 -1.95 28.06 -6.40
CA SER A 44 -3.39 27.79 -6.36
C SER A 44 -4.09 27.91 -4.99
N ASN A 45 -5.03 28.85 -4.95
CA ASN A 45 -6.04 29.01 -3.91
C ASN A 45 -7.23 28.05 -4.11
N THR A 46 -7.06 26.94 -4.84
CA THR A 46 -8.16 26.05 -5.24
C THR A 46 -7.76 24.58 -5.44
N VAL A 47 -6.49 24.20 -5.32
CA VAL A 47 -6.02 22.82 -5.40
C VAL A 47 -5.01 22.62 -4.28
N LYS A 48 -5.32 21.73 -3.33
CA LYS A 48 -4.32 21.15 -2.42
C LYS A 48 -3.29 20.45 -3.31
N THR A 49 -2.24 21.15 -3.75
CA THR A 49 -1.26 20.58 -4.68
C THR A 49 -0.55 19.46 -3.93
N LYS A 50 -0.70 18.21 -4.37
CA LYS A 50 0.05 17.12 -3.76
C LYS A 50 1.55 17.28 -4.07
N GLY A 51 2.36 16.71 -3.20
CA GLY A 51 3.82 16.79 -3.15
C GLY A 51 4.49 15.88 -4.16
N ARG A 52 5.79 15.63 -3.99
CA ARG A 52 6.53 14.64 -4.78
C ARG A 52 6.83 13.41 -3.93
N GLY A 53 6.99 12.25 -4.54
CA GLY A 53 7.62 11.13 -3.85
C GLY A 53 9.07 11.45 -3.48
N ILE A 54 9.88 11.83 -4.46
CA ILE A 54 11.32 12.01 -4.30
C ILE A 54 11.77 13.33 -4.95
N THR A 55 12.53 14.11 -4.20
CA THR A 55 13.36 15.21 -4.73
C THR A 55 14.82 14.94 -4.41
N TRP A 56 15.67 14.93 -5.44
CA TRP A 56 17.10 14.76 -5.30
C TRP A 56 17.84 15.90 -5.99
N GLN A 57 18.40 16.80 -5.20
CA GLN A 57 19.36 17.79 -5.69
C GLN A 57 20.73 17.12 -5.65
N CYS A 58 21.35 16.85 -6.79
CA CYS A 58 22.64 16.18 -6.89
C CYS A 58 23.70 17.15 -7.43
N SER A 59 24.91 17.06 -6.90
CA SER A 59 26.09 17.79 -7.40
C SER A 59 27.36 16.94 -7.28
N GLU A 60 27.19 15.62 -7.11
CA GLU A 60 28.30 14.67 -6.95
C GLU A 60 28.41 13.80 -8.20
N PRO A 61 29.65 13.53 -8.66
CA PRO A 61 29.87 12.53 -9.71
C PRO A 61 29.57 11.11 -9.20
N ASP A 62 29.29 10.20 -10.13
CA ASP A 62 29.01 8.78 -9.90
C ASP A 62 27.83 8.51 -8.95
N ALA A 63 26.96 9.49 -8.80
CA ALA A 63 25.86 9.40 -7.86
C ALA A 63 24.73 8.52 -8.41
N LYS A 64 24.12 7.69 -7.56
CA LYS A 64 23.12 6.70 -7.98
C LYS A 64 21.85 6.72 -7.14
N LEU A 65 20.70 6.69 -7.81
CA LEU A 65 19.41 6.33 -7.23
C LEU A 65 19.00 4.94 -7.71
N SER A 66 18.61 4.07 -6.78
CA SER A 66 18.03 2.75 -7.04
C SER A 66 16.66 2.69 -6.39
N LEU A 67 15.63 2.35 -7.16
CA LEU A 67 14.25 2.19 -6.70
C LEU A 67 13.71 0.84 -7.18
N GLN A 68 13.56 -0.10 -6.25
CA GLN A 68 13.14 -1.46 -6.55
C GLN A 68 11.91 -1.84 -5.72
N ASN A 69 10.99 -2.59 -6.32
CA ASN A 69 9.83 -3.18 -5.62
C ASN A 69 9.04 -2.18 -4.75
N SER A 70 8.87 -0.94 -5.24
CA SER A 70 8.35 0.15 -4.42
C SER A 70 7.15 0.82 -5.06
N VAL A 71 6.34 1.48 -4.24
CA VAL A 71 5.17 2.23 -4.69
C VAL A 71 5.42 3.72 -4.45
N ILE A 72 5.24 4.54 -5.49
CA ILE A 72 5.24 5.99 -5.40
C ILE A 72 3.93 6.52 -5.97
N SER A 73 3.06 7.03 -5.08
CA SER A 73 1.75 7.57 -5.45
C SER A 73 1.41 8.80 -4.61
N ASN A 74 1.84 9.95 -5.10
CA ASN A 74 1.68 11.27 -4.53
C ASN A 74 1.04 12.24 -5.54
N LEU A 75 0.72 11.86 -6.79
CA LEU A 75 0.33 12.84 -7.80
C LEU A 75 -1.07 13.44 -7.58
N ALA A 76 -1.13 14.76 -7.74
CA ALA A 76 -2.31 15.52 -8.14
C ALA A 76 -1.86 16.85 -8.76
N GLY A 77 -1.82 16.93 -10.09
CA GLY A 77 -1.45 18.12 -10.85
C GLY A 77 -0.25 17.92 -11.80
N PRO A 78 0.29 18.99 -12.42
CA PRO A 78 1.36 18.91 -13.43
C PRO A 78 2.76 18.59 -12.84
N ASN A 79 2.83 17.77 -11.79
CA ASN A 79 4.05 17.49 -11.03
C ASN A 79 4.69 16.16 -11.42
N TYR A 80 5.90 15.95 -10.90
CA TYR A 80 6.71 14.75 -11.05
C TYR A 80 6.69 13.98 -9.74
N GLU A 81 6.63 12.65 -9.79
CA GLU A 81 6.87 11.80 -8.64
C GLU A 81 8.33 11.84 -8.21
N ILE A 82 9.23 11.87 -9.19
CA ILE A 82 10.66 11.92 -8.97
C ILE A 82 11.22 13.14 -9.69
N LEU A 83 11.81 14.06 -8.92
CA LEU A 83 12.53 15.21 -9.44
C LEU A 83 14.00 15.09 -9.09
N VAL A 84 14.85 14.98 -10.11
CA VAL A 84 16.30 15.19 -10.00
C VAL A 84 16.62 16.59 -10.49
N SER A 85 17.48 17.28 -9.75
CA SER A 85 17.99 18.61 -10.12
C SER A 85 19.48 18.69 -9.79
N GLY A 86 20.22 19.56 -10.46
CA GLY A 86 21.66 19.64 -10.26
C GLY A 86 22.39 20.23 -11.46
N SER A 87 23.69 20.45 -11.30
CA SER A 87 24.60 20.92 -12.34
C SER A 87 25.93 20.19 -12.21
N GLY A 88 26.62 19.92 -13.32
CA GLY A 88 27.88 19.17 -13.29
C GLY A 88 27.68 17.70 -12.93
N LEU A 89 26.64 17.08 -13.48
CA LEU A 89 26.29 15.68 -13.23
C LEU A 89 27.16 14.79 -14.11
N ASP A 90 28.21 14.22 -13.55
CA ASP A 90 29.10 13.27 -14.23
C ASP A 90 28.76 11.84 -13.77
N ASN A 91 28.40 10.98 -14.71
CA ASN A 91 28.01 9.59 -14.46
C ASN A 91 26.90 9.41 -13.38
N VAL A 92 25.93 10.33 -13.34
CA VAL A 92 24.78 10.23 -12.43
C VAL A 92 23.72 9.34 -13.06
N SER A 93 23.21 8.36 -12.29
CA SER A 93 22.26 7.39 -12.80
C SER A 93 21.08 7.12 -11.88
N MET A 94 20.00 6.65 -12.49
CA MET A 94 18.80 6.19 -11.83
C MET A 94 18.42 4.84 -12.40
N GLU A 95 18.25 3.84 -11.55
CA GLU A 95 17.77 2.50 -11.91
C GLU A 95 16.44 2.26 -11.21
N ILE A 96 15.40 1.99 -11.99
CA ILE A 96 14.04 1.75 -11.50
C ILE A 96 13.55 0.40 -12.03
N GLY A 97 13.12 -0.50 -11.16
CA GLY A 97 12.61 -1.82 -11.54
C GLY A 97 11.52 -2.30 -10.60
N TYR A 98 10.60 -3.10 -11.15
CA TYR A 98 9.48 -3.69 -10.41
C TYR A 98 8.75 -2.71 -9.50
N SER A 99 8.59 -1.46 -9.91
CA SER A 99 7.99 -0.40 -9.08
C SER A 99 6.72 0.15 -9.70
N ASN A 100 5.75 0.51 -8.85
CA ASN A 100 4.55 1.21 -9.27
C ASN A 100 4.75 2.72 -9.05
N ILE A 101 4.81 3.48 -10.14
CA ILE A 101 5.00 4.94 -10.09
C ILE A 101 3.81 5.57 -10.79
N GLU A 102 3.03 6.36 -10.05
CA GLU A 102 1.90 7.11 -10.60
C GLU A 102 2.38 8.04 -11.73
N GLY A 103 1.79 7.92 -12.92
CA GLY A 103 2.20 8.64 -14.12
C GLY A 103 3.44 8.05 -14.83
N GLY A 104 3.95 6.92 -14.34
CA GLY A 104 5.03 6.15 -14.95
C GLY A 104 6.31 6.96 -15.21
N LEU A 105 7.01 6.66 -16.31
CA LEU A 105 8.25 7.33 -16.68
C LEU A 105 8.05 8.85 -16.92
N ALA A 106 6.85 9.27 -17.36
CA ALA A 106 6.55 10.68 -17.59
C ALA A 106 6.52 11.50 -16.27
N ALA A 107 6.32 10.83 -15.14
CA ALA A 107 6.40 11.44 -13.81
C ALA A 107 7.84 11.53 -13.26
N VAL A 108 8.86 11.18 -14.05
CA VAL A 108 10.27 11.34 -13.69
C VAL A 108 10.88 12.51 -14.47
N SER A 109 11.34 13.53 -13.76
CA SER A 109 12.03 14.69 -14.34
C SER A 109 13.48 14.73 -13.87
N ALA A 110 14.41 14.71 -14.82
CA ALA A 110 15.84 14.88 -14.56
C ALA A 110 16.51 15.70 -15.69
N PRO A 111 17.67 16.32 -15.43
CA PRO A 111 18.52 16.87 -16.48
C PRO A 111 18.95 15.79 -17.48
N ASN A 112 19.22 16.18 -18.72
CA ASN A 112 19.62 15.26 -19.81
C ASN A 112 20.88 14.43 -19.50
N ASP A 113 21.73 14.90 -18.60
CA ASP A 113 22.99 14.25 -18.22
C ASP A 113 22.78 13.11 -17.20
N VAL A 114 21.56 12.91 -16.70
CA VAL A 114 21.21 11.78 -15.83
C VAL A 114 20.80 10.59 -16.68
N ASN A 115 21.49 9.46 -16.51
CA ASN A 115 21.11 8.22 -17.16
C ASN A 115 19.95 7.53 -16.40
N ILE A 116 18.75 7.53 -16.97
CA ILE A 116 17.58 6.85 -16.41
C ILE A 116 17.41 5.48 -17.06
N ALA A 117 17.68 4.42 -16.31
CA ALA A 117 17.39 3.05 -16.68
C ALA A 117 16.01 2.65 -16.14
N TRP A 118 14.99 2.76 -17.00
CA TRP A 118 13.66 2.22 -16.73
C TRP A 118 13.64 0.71 -16.98
N GLY A 119 13.92 -0.05 -15.94
CA GLY A 119 14.03 -1.50 -15.94
C GLY A 119 12.69 -2.22 -16.12
N GLN A 120 12.74 -3.54 -15.92
CA GLN A 120 11.58 -4.43 -16.10
C GLN A 120 10.57 -4.30 -14.97
N GLY A 121 9.34 -4.70 -15.25
CA GLY A 121 8.30 -4.89 -14.24
C GLY A 121 7.71 -3.61 -13.66
N ASN A 122 8.14 -2.42 -14.10
CA ASN A 122 7.52 -1.17 -13.65
C ASN A 122 6.09 -1.03 -14.19
N ILE A 123 5.19 -0.53 -13.35
CA ILE A 123 3.78 -0.31 -13.67
C ILE A 123 3.37 1.13 -13.34
N ASP A 124 2.27 1.56 -13.94
CA ASP A 124 1.57 2.82 -13.65
C ASP A 124 0.09 2.46 -13.45
N GLY A 125 -0.30 2.28 -12.20
CA GLY A 125 -1.66 1.92 -11.84
C GLY A 125 -1.99 2.38 -10.42
N ASP A 126 -3.27 2.56 -10.13
CA ASP A 126 -3.72 2.84 -8.76
C ASP A 126 -3.27 1.69 -7.85
N PRO A 127 -2.47 1.94 -6.78
CA PRO A 127 -2.10 0.90 -5.83
C PRO A 127 -3.28 0.28 -5.08
N CYS A 128 -4.47 0.90 -5.14
CA CYS A 128 -5.68 0.46 -4.44
C CYS A 128 -5.44 0.27 -2.94
N PHE A 129 -4.94 1.32 -2.26
CA PHE A 129 -4.82 1.30 -0.81
C PHE A 129 -6.19 1.20 -0.13
N THR A 130 -6.29 0.51 1.01
CA THR A 130 -7.52 0.40 1.81
C THR A 130 -8.10 1.77 2.13
N GLU A 131 -7.27 2.69 2.63
CA GLU A 131 -7.64 4.05 2.94
C GLU A 131 -6.45 5.00 2.73
N ARG A 132 -6.61 6.01 1.89
CA ARG A 132 -5.55 7.01 1.68
C ARG A 132 -5.54 8.02 2.82
N GLY A 133 -4.35 8.50 3.17
CA GLY A 133 -4.24 9.59 4.15
C GLY A 133 -4.73 10.91 3.55
N ILE A 134 -5.30 11.77 4.39
CA ILE A 134 -5.87 13.05 3.95
C ILE A 134 -5.40 14.21 4.83
N LEU A 135 -5.20 15.37 4.20
CA LEU A 135 -5.06 16.64 4.91
C LEU A 135 -6.46 17.21 5.18
N HIS A 136 -6.90 17.14 6.43
CA HIS A 136 -8.19 17.65 6.87
C HIS A 136 -8.10 19.18 7.07
N ASP A 137 -9.05 19.93 6.52
CA ASP A 137 -9.05 21.40 6.54
C ASP A 137 -9.74 22.00 7.77
N ASN A 138 -10.06 21.17 8.76
CA ASN A 138 -10.77 21.56 9.98
C ASN A 138 -12.08 22.35 9.74
N ASN A 139 -12.75 22.12 8.59
CA ASN A 139 -13.92 22.90 8.13
C ASN A 139 -13.63 24.39 7.90
N THR A 140 -12.36 24.76 7.73
CA THR A 140 -11.87 26.12 7.50
C THR A 140 -11.09 26.20 6.19
N PRO A 141 -11.65 25.85 5.01
CA PRO A 141 -10.92 25.71 3.74
C PRO A 141 -10.16 26.96 3.24
N ALA A 142 -10.41 28.13 3.83
CA ALA A 142 -9.68 29.37 3.54
C ALA A 142 -8.49 29.63 4.49
N SER A 143 -8.38 28.87 5.57
CA SER A 143 -7.28 28.84 6.54
C SER A 143 -6.50 27.55 6.34
N TYR A 144 -5.18 27.61 6.51
CA TYR A 144 -4.32 26.43 6.44
C TYR A 144 -3.49 26.25 7.71
N TRP A 145 -3.68 27.14 8.69
CA TRP A 145 -2.91 27.14 9.94
C TRP A 145 -3.41 26.10 10.94
N ASP A 146 -4.65 25.64 10.76
CA ASP A 146 -5.34 24.65 11.59
C ASP A 146 -5.60 23.33 10.85
N ASP A 147 -5.10 23.20 9.61
CA ASP A 147 -5.11 21.95 8.86
C ASP A 147 -4.27 20.89 9.59
N TYR A 148 -4.76 19.65 9.58
CA TYR A 148 -4.05 18.53 10.20
C TYR A 148 -4.11 17.27 9.34
N TRP A 149 -3.04 16.47 9.43
CA TRP A 149 -2.94 15.21 8.73
C TRP A 149 -3.72 14.11 9.46
N VAL A 150 -4.52 13.37 8.71
CA VAL A 150 -5.15 12.12 9.14
C VAL A 150 -4.47 10.99 8.38
N GLY A 151 -3.81 10.09 9.12
CA GLY A 151 -3.17 8.91 8.55
C GLY A 151 -4.18 7.98 7.89
N GLY A 152 -3.76 7.33 6.81
CA GLY A 152 -4.55 6.30 6.12
C GLY A 152 -4.02 4.89 6.39
N ASP A 153 -4.74 3.91 5.86
CA ASP A 153 -4.36 2.50 5.78
C ASP A 153 -3.85 2.14 4.38
N TYR A 154 -2.53 1.94 4.28
CA TYR A 154 -1.83 1.70 3.02
C TYR A 154 -1.67 0.21 2.68
N HIS A 155 -2.39 -0.69 3.35
CA HIS A 155 -2.50 -2.07 2.88
C HIS A 155 -3.15 -2.11 1.49
N LEU A 156 -2.76 -3.10 0.69
CA LEU A 156 -3.29 -3.29 -0.66
C LEU A 156 -4.66 -3.97 -0.60
N LEU A 157 -5.65 -3.38 -1.27
CA LEU A 157 -6.92 -4.06 -1.53
C LEU A 157 -6.71 -5.20 -2.53
N PRO A 158 -7.61 -6.20 -2.56
CA PRO A 158 -7.49 -7.32 -3.46
C PRO A 158 -7.21 -6.87 -4.90
N ASP A 159 -7.98 -5.93 -5.45
CA ASP A 159 -7.87 -5.53 -6.87
C ASP A 159 -6.62 -4.72 -7.22
N SER A 160 -5.69 -4.56 -6.28
CA SER A 160 -4.41 -3.87 -6.51
C SER A 160 -3.55 -4.54 -7.59
N PRO A 161 -3.01 -3.77 -8.54
CA PRO A 161 -2.04 -4.26 -9.51
C PRO A 161 -0.64 -4.47 -8.89
N CYS A 162 -0.40 -4.04 -7.65
CA CYS A 162 0.85 -4.24 -6.95
C CYS A 162 1.02 -5.67 -6.42
N ILE A 163 -0.08 -6.43 -6.32
CA ILE A 163 -0.08 -7.79 -5.78
C ILE A 163 0.59 -8.76 -6.77
N ASN A 164 1.55 -9.54 -6.27
CA ASN A 164 2.40 -10.46 -7.02
C ASN A 164 3.04 -9.78 -8.23
N ALA A 165 3.41 -8.50 -8.13
CA ALA A 165 3.97 -7.73 -9.24
C ALA A 165 5.47 -7.42 -9.06
N GLY A 166 6.03 -7.72 -7.88
CA GLY A 166 7.44 -7.52 -7.60
C GLY A 166 8.39 -8.47 -8.33
N ASP A 167 9.69 -8.30 -8.07
CA ASP A 167 10.77 -9.05 -8.72
C ASP A 167 10.57 -10.57 -8.52
N PRO A 168 10.38 -11.36 -9.59
CA PRO A 168 10.20 -12.81 -9.49
C PRO A 168 11.44 -13.55 -8.99
N ASN A 169 12.62 -12.89 -8.97
CA ASN A 169 13.87 -13.45 -8.47
C ASN A 169 14.23 -12.92 -7.08
N TYR A 170 13.31 -12.27 -6.37
CA TYR A 170 13.57 -11.79 -5.01
C TYR A 170 13.94 -12.95 -4.10
N ILE A 171 15.06 -12.80 -3.40
CA ILE A 171 15.54 -13.75 -2.40
C ILE A 171 15.37 -13.10 -1.04
N ALA A 172 14.35 -13.54 -0.30
CA ALA A 172 14.13 -13.12 1.07
C ALA A 172 15.26 -13.58 1.98
N GLU A 173 15.65 -12.72 2.91
CA GLU A 173 16.46 -13.14 4.06
C GLU A 173 15.62 -14.02 4.99
N ALA A 174 16.28 -14.76 5.89
CA ALA A 174 15.57 -15.58 6.86
C ALA A 174 14.66 -14.68 7.74
N CYS A 175 13.37 -15.02 7.78
CA CYS A 175 12.33 -14.25 8.49
C CYS A 175 12.17 -12.80 8.00
N ASP A 176 12.46 -12.52 6.71
CA ASP A 176 12.16 -11.21 6.12
C ASP A 176 10.64 -10.99 6.06
N THR A 177 10.18 -9.95 6.74
CA THR A 177 8.77 -9.56 6.79
C THR A 177 8.55 -8.17 6.22
N ASP A 178 7.31 -7.90 5.86
CA ASP A 178 6.84 -6.57 5.53
C ASP A 178 6.69 -5.67 6.76
N LEU A 179 6.20 -4.44 6.54
CA LEU A 179 5.97 -3.48 7.62
C LEU A 179 4.82 -3.90 8.56
N GLY A 180 3.90 -4.75 8.09
CA GLY A 180 2.80 -5.34 8.88
C GLY A 180 3.18 -6.64 9.61
N GLY A 181 4.38 -7.18 9.38
CA GLY A 181 4.84 -8.45 9.96
C GLY A 181 4.52 -9.70 9.13
N ASN A 182 3.97 -9.55 7.93
CA ASN A 182 3.72 -10.65 7.00
C ASN A 182 5.04 -11.14 6.35
N PRO A 183 5.23 -12.45 6.11
CA PRO A 183 6.37 -12.94 5.34
C PRO A 183 6.43 -12.28 3.96
N ARG A 184 7.62 -11.78 3.58
CA ARG A 184 7.80 -11.00 2.35
C ARG A 184 7.55 -11.79 1.07
N VAL A 185 7.77 -13.11 1.10
CA VAL A 185 7.54 -14.00 -0.05
C VAL A 185 6.32 -14.86 0.22
N ARG A 186 5.29 -14.71 -0.62
CA ARG A 186 4.08 -15.55 -0.64
C ARG A 186 3.89 -16.11 -2.04
N ASN A 187 3.60 -17.41 -2.15
CA ASN A 187 3.39 -18.09 -3.44
C ASN A 187 4.52 -17.84 -4.46
N ASN A 188 5.78 -17.80 -4.00
CA ASN A 188 7.00 -17.50 -4.77
C ASN A 188 7.03 -16.09 -5.42
N ARG A 189 6.20 -15.16 -4.96
CA ARG A 189 6.18 -13.77 -5.42
C ARG A 189 6.17 -12.82 -4.22
N ILE A 190 6.40 -11.55 -4.52
CA ILE A 190 6.30 -10.44 -3.58
C ILE A 190 5.41 -9.37 -4.18
N ASP A 191 4.77 -8.60 -3.32
CA ASP A 191 4.00 -7.43 -3.69
C ASP A 191 4.91 -6.19 -3.75
N MET A 192 4.52 -5.21 -4.55
CA MET A 192 5.22 -3.93 -4.59
C MET A 192 4.86 -3.08 -3.37
N GLY A 193 5.86 -2.48 -2.73
CA GLY A 193 5.68 -1.51 -1.66
C GLY A 193 5.93 -2.04 -0.26
N ALA A 194 5.44 -1.31 0.74
CA ALA A 194 5.73 -1.54 2.15
C ALA A 194 5.03 -2.80 2.73
N PHE A 195 3.90 -3.20 2.16
CA PHE A 195 3.01 -4.24 2.68
C PHE A 195 2.78 -5.35 1.64
N GLU A 196 2.75 -6.59 2.10
CA GLU A 196 2.21 -7.72 1.36
C GLU A 196 0.71 -7.83 1.62
N ALA A 197 -0.07 -8.14 0.59
CA ALA A 197 -1.48 -8.45 0.75
C ALA A 197 -1.64 -9.72 1.61
N PRO A 198 -2.49 -9.69 2.64
CA PRO A 198 -2.74 -10.83 3.51
C PRO A 198 -3.35 -11.99 2.70
N GLY A 199 -2.91 -13.22 3.00
CA GLY A 199 -3.47 -14.41 2.39
C GLY A 199 -4.86 -14.72 2.96
N PRO A 200 -5.64 -15.62 2.31
CA PRO A 200 -6.95 -16.03 2.83
C PRO A 200 -6.93 -16.53 4.27
N VAL A 201 -5.88 -17.25 4.67
CA VAL A 201 -5.74 -17.78 6.02
C VAL A 201 -5.53 -16.66 7.04
N ASP A 202 -4.67 -15.68 6.72
CA ASP A 202 -4.36 -14.55 7.61
C ASP A 202 -5.64 -13.73 7.85
N LEU A 203 -6.35 -13.39 6.77
CA LEU A 203 -7.60 -12.64 6.86
C LEU A 203 -8.71 -13.39 7.61
N LEU A 204 -8.77 -14.72 7.50
CA LEU A 204 -9.73 -15.51 8.26
C LEU A 204 -9.42 -15.52 9.76
N ILE A 205 -8.14 -15.51 10.14
CA ILE A 205 -7.73 -15.39 11.54
C ILE A 205 -8.12 -14.01 12.07
N GLU A 206 -7.77 -12.95 11.34
CA GLU A 206 -8.12 -11.56 11.68
C GLU A 206 -9.63 -11.37 11.84
N LEU A 207 -10.43 -11.91 10.91
CA LEU A 207 -11.89 -11.86 11.00
C LEU A 207 -12.42 -12.57 12.26
N GLY A 208 -11.77 -13.67 12.67
CA GLY A 208 -12.08 -14.37 13.91
C GLY A 208 -11.82 -13.52 15.15
N GLU A 209 -10.68 -12.84 15.19
CA GLU A 209 -10.29 -11.92 16.28
C GLU A 209 -11.22 -10.71 16.36
N VAL A 210 -11.62 -10.13 15.23
CA VAL A 210 -12.61 -9.05 15.18
C VAL A 210 -13.91 -9.48 15.85
N ILE A 211 -14.44 -10.66 15.52
CA ILE A 211 -15.69 -11.17 16.10
C ILE A 211 -15.59 -11.38 17.62
N GLU A 212 -14.42 -11.75 18.12
CA GLU A 212 -14.18 -11.89 19.56
C GLU A 212 -14.13 -10.54 20.28
N ALA A 213 -13.62 -9.50 19.62
CA ALA A 213 -13.55 -8.14 20.16
C ALA A 213 -14.88 -7.37 20.05
N MET A 214 -15.77 -7.77 19.14
CA MET A 214 -17.04 -7.09 18.90
C MET A 214 -18.04 -7.23 20.07
N PRO A 215 -18.86 -6.20 20.36
CA PRO A 215 -19.84 -6.21 21.44
C PRO A 215 -21.12 -6.99 21.04
N ILE A 216 -20.98 -8.24 20.62
CA ILE A 216 -22.09 -9.10 20.19
C ILE A 216 -22.44 -10.17 21.23
N ASP A 217 -23.65 -10.70 21.15
CA ASP A 217 -24.10 -11.77 22.05
C ASP A 217 -23.20 -13.02 21.96
N LYS A 218 -22.84 -13.61 23.10
CA LYS A 218 -21.94 -14.78 23.20
C LYS A 218 -22.36 -15.96 22.32
N GLY A 219 -23.65 -16.24 22.20
CA GLY A 219 -24.15 -17.31 21.33
C GLY A 219 -24.05 -16.96 19.84
N ALA A 220 -24.15 -15.68 19.48
CA ALA A 220 -23.86 -15.23 18.11
C ALA A 220 -22.37 -15.36 17.81
N CYS A 221 -21.50 -14.89 18.70
CA CYS A 221 -20.04 -15.02 18.60
C CYS A 221 -19.62 -16.48 18.36
N VAL A 222 -20.05 -17.42 19.22
CA VAL A 222 -19.74 -18.85 19.08
C VAL A 222 -20.22 -19.42 17.73
N SER A 223 -21.42 -19.06 17.28
CA SER A 223 -21.98 -19.56 16.02
C SER A 223 -21.26 -19.04 14.77
N LEU A 224 -20.77 -17.80 14.84
CA LEU A 224 -20.01 -17.16 13.76
C LEU A 224 -18.58 -17.72 13.71
N HIS A 225 -17.91 -17.78 14.86
CA HIS A 225 -16.56 -18.28 15.00
C HIS A 225 -16.44 -19.77 14.57
N ALA A 226 -17.48 -20.58 14.82
CA ALA A 226 -17.54 -21.95 14.32
C ALA A 226 -17.48 -22.06 12.78
N LYS A 227 -18.01 -21.07 12.04
CA LYS A 227 -18.01 -21.07 10.57
C LYS A 227 -16.69 -20.60 9.99
N ILE A 228 -16.03 -19.63 10.64
CA ILE A 228 -14.66 -19.24 10.31
C ILE A 228 -13.70 -20.40 10.54
N ASN A 229 -13.83 -21.09 11.68
CA ASN A 229 -13.02 -22.28 11.96
C ASN A 229 -13.25 -23.42 10.96
N ASP A 230 -14.47 -23.56 10.44
CA ASP A 230 -14.74 -24.50 9.37
C ASP A 230 -14.03 -24.10 8.07
N ALA A 231 -14.09 -22.81 7.67
CA ALA A 231 -13.34 -22.29 6.52
C ALA A 231 -11.81 -22.46 6.68
N LEU A 232 -11.26 -22.10 7.84
CA LEU A 232 -9.82 -22.27 8.16
C LEU A 232 -9.36 -23.72 8.05
N LYS A 233 -10.19 -24.68 8.46
CA LYS A 233 -9.85 -26.11 8.33
C LYS A 233 -9.74 -26.55 6.87
N LYS A 234 -10.45 -25.92 5.95
CA LYS A 234 -10.36 -26.24 4.51
C LYS A 234 -9.01 -25.84 3.92
N PHE A 235 -8.38 -24.78 4.42
CA PHE A 235 -7.02 -24.41 3.98
C PHE A 235 -5.90 -25.30 4.55
N LYS A 236 -6.20 -26.17 5.53
CA LYS A 236 -5.21 -27.09 6.13
C LYS A 236 -5.11 -28.44 5.44
N ASP A 237 -5.89 -28.65 4.40
CA ASP A 237 -6.05 -29.90 3.69
C ASP A 237 -5.61 -29.62 2.23
N ASP A 238 -4.63 -30.37 1.71
CA ASP A 238 -3.97 -30.11 0.40
C ASP A 238 -4.89 -30.37 -0.83
N ASN A 239 -6.21 -30.38 -0.66
CA ASN A 239 -7.18 -30.65 -1.71
C ASN A 239 -7.61 -29.36 -2.42
N LYS A 240 -7.37 -29.28 -3.72
CA LYS A 240 -7.80 -28.14 -4.57
C LYS A 240 -9.33 -27.90 -4.58
N ASN A 241 -10.15 -28.84 -4.14
CA ASN A 241 -11.61 -28.63 -3.96
C ASN A 241 -11.95 -27.82 -2.69
N ASN A 242 -10.96 -27.43 -1.90
CA ASN A 242 -11.16 -26.72 -0.65
C ASN A 242 -11.43 -25.25 -0.80
N ASP A 243 -10.99 -24.62 -1.89
CA ASP A 243 -11.29 -23.21 -2.14
C ASP A 243 -12.80 -23.03 -2.27
N THR A 244 -13.47 -23.88 -3.06
CA THR A 244 -14.93 -23.92 -3.14
C THR A 244 -15.59 -24.25 -1.80
N ALA A 245 -15.02 -25.17 -1.02
CA ALA A 245 -15.55 -25.51 0.30
C ALA A 245 -15.41 -24.35 1.30
N ALA A 246 -14.28 -23.64 1.30
CA ALA A 246 -14.01 -22.48 2.13
C ALA A 246 -14.94 -21.32 1.77
N VAL A 247 -15.12 -21.07 0.47
CA VAL A 247 -16.10 -20.09 -0.05
C VAL A 247 -17.51 -20.44 0.43
N ASN A 248 -17.92 -21.71 0.37
CA ASN A 248 -19.23 -22.13 0.89
C ASN A 248 -19.38 -21.87 2.40
N SER A 249 -18.33 -22.11 3.19
CA SER A 249 -18.33 -21.83 4.64
C SER A 249 -18.41 -20.32 4.92
N LEU A 250 -17.73 -19.48 4.13
CA LEU A 250 -17.84 -18.01 4.20
C LEU A 250 -19.21 -17.50 3.76
N GLN A 251 -19.82 -18.09 2.72
CA GLN A 251 -21.20 -17.76 2.32
C GLN A 251 -22.20 -18.13 3.42
N ALA A 252 -22.00 -19.26 4.10
CA ALA A 252 -22.81 -19.66 5.26
C ALA A 252 -22.60 -18.72 6.46
N PHE A 253 -21.39 -18.20 6.65
CA PHE A 253 -21.07 -17.15 7.61
C PHE A 253 -21.85 -15.88 7.30
N ILE A 254 -21.75 -15.34 6.08
CA ILE A 254 -22.48 -14.14 5.62
C ILE A 254 -23.98 -14.29 5.84
N LYS A 255 -24.56 -15.45 5.48
CA LYS A 255 -25.98 -15.73 5.70
C LYS A 255 -26.36 -15.68 7.19
N SER A 256 -25.46 -16.13 8.07
CA SER A 256 -25.67 -16.10 9.52
C SER A 256 -25.60 -14.68 10.06
N VAL A 257 -24.64 -13.88 9.61
CA VAL A 257 -24.52 -12.45 9.97
C VAL A 257 -25.80 -11.71 9.59
N ASN A 258 -26.26 -11.84 8.34
CA ASN A 258 -27.51 -11.23 7.88
C ASN A 258 -28.75 -11.65 8.69
N ALA A 259 -28.81 -12.91 9.14
CA ALA A 259 -29.92 -13.38 9.95
C ALA A 259 -29.94 -12.80 11.38
N LEU A 260 -28.75 -12.47 11.91
CA LEU A 260 -28.50 -11.92 13.24
C LEU A 260 -28.51 -10.38 13.27
N CYS A 261 -28.31 -9.75 12.12
CA CYS A 261 -28.37 -8.30 11.92
C CYS A 261 -29.65 -7.69 12.51
N CYS A 262 -29.50 -6.56 13.20
CA CYS A 262 -30.56 -5.84 13.91
C CYS A 262 -31.29 -6.63 15.01
N LYS A 263 -30.81 -7.83 15.35
CA LYS A 263 -31.35 -8.66 16.44
C LYS A 263 -30.33 -8.93 17.53
N ARG A 264 -29.11 -9.31 17.14
CA ARG A 264 -28.01 -9.71 18.03
C ARG A 264 -26.66 -9.11 17.62
N ILE A 265 -26.63 -8.43 16.48
CA ILE A 265 -25.49 -7.72 15.89
C ILE A 265 -26.05 -6.39 15.38
N SER A 266 -25.32 -5.29 15.54
CA SER A 266 -25.74 -4.00 14.99
C SER A 266 -25.72 -4.04 13.45
N GLN A 267 -26.38 -3.07 12.80
CA GLN A 267 -26.36 -2.98 11.34
C GLN A 267 -24.94 -2.72 10.83
N GLU A 268 -24.22 -1.80 11.47
CA GLU A 268 -22.85 -1.42 11.13
C GLU A 268 -21.88 -2.60 11.24
N ASP A 269 -21.94 -3.33 12.35
CA ASP A 269 -21.15 -4.53 12.58
C ASP A 269 -21.44 -5.64 11.55
N ALA A 270 -22.72 -5.83 11.22
CA ALA A 270 -23.12 -6.82 10.24
C ALA A 270 -22.61 -6.46 8.84
N ASP A 271 -22.75 -5.19 8.44
CA ASP A 271 -22.27 -4.70 7.14
C ASP A 271 -20.75 -4.85 7.03
N TYR A 272 -20.00 -4.50 8.08
CA TYR A 272 -18.56 -4.71 8.15
C TYR A 272 -18.20 -6.19 7.93
N LEU A 273 -18.78 -7.10 8.72
CA LEU A 273 -18.50 -8.54 8.62
C LEU A 273 -18.84 -9.12 7.24
N VAL A 274 -19.92 -8.65 6.61
CA VAL A 274 -20.32 -9.07 5.27
C VAL A 274 -19.31 -8.58 4.22
N ILE A 275 -18.94 -7.30 4.27
CA ILE A 275 -17.98 -6.71 3.33
C ILE A 275 -16.63 -7.41 3.43
N THR A 276 -16.09 -7.56 4.64
CA THR A 276 -14.81 -8.25 4.87
C THR A 276 -14.85 -9.69 4.37
N SER A 277 -15.94 -10.42 4.64
CA SER A 277 -16.08 -11.80 4.15
C SER A 277 -16.13 -11.90 2.63
N GLN A 278 -16.78 -10.94 1.96
CA GLN A 278 -16.83 -10.89 0.50
C GLN A 278 -15.45 -10.58 -0.09
N GLN A 279 -14.66 -9.72 0.55
CA GLN A 279 -13.27 -9.46 0.15
C GLN A 279 -12.41 -10.73 0.26
N ILE A 280 -12.55 -11.50 1.34
CA ILE A 280 -11.85 -12.78 1.51
C ILE A 280 -12.23 -13.77 0.40
N ILE A 281 -13.53 -13.90 0.08
CA ILE A 281 -13.99 -14.77 -1.01
C ILE A 281 -13.33 -14.38 -2.33
N LYS A 282 -13.26 -13.09 -2.65
CA LYS A 282 -12.58 -12.61 -3.88
C LYS A 282 -11.11 -12.99 -3.92
N ILE A 283 -10.42 -13.00 -2.79
CA ILE A 283 -9.00 -13.41 -2.72
C ILE A 283 -8.87 -14.91 -2.99
N ILE A 284 -9.79 -15.72 -2.45
CA ILE A 284 -9.78 -17.19 -2.63
C ILE A 284 -10.04 -17.58 -4.08
N GLU A 285 -10.89 -16.85 -4.80
CA GLU A 285 -11.34 -17.21 -6.16
C GLU A 285 -10.39 -16.77 -7.29
N ARG A 286 -9.22 -16.18 -6.96
CA ARG A 286 -8.22 -15.70 -7.92
C ARG A 286 -7.22 -16.77 -8.33
#